data_AF-A0A4Y7MYZ4-F1
#
_entry.id   AF-A0A4Y7MYZ4-F1
#
_cell.length_a   1.000
_cell.length_b   1.000
_cell.length_c   1.000
_cell.angle_alpha   90.00
_cell.angle_beta   90.00
_cell.angle_gamma   90.00
#
_symmetry.space_group_name_H-M   'P 1'
#
loop_
_entity.id
_entity.type
_entity.pdbx_description
1 polymer ?
#
loop_
_entity_poly.entity_id
_entity_poly.type
_entity_poly.pdbx_seq_one_letter_code
_entity_poly.pdbx_strand_id
1 'polypeptide(L)'
;MVNVPKSRRTYCKKCKTHKVHKVTQYKKSKERSAAQGRRRYDRKQKGYGGQTKPIFRKKAKTTKKIVLRMECSECKVRKQIPLKRCKHFELGGDKKRKGQMIQF
;
A
#
# COMPACT_ATOMS: atom_id res chain seq x y z
N MET A 1 2.88 11.81 13.27
CA MET A 1 2.40 11.91 11.88
C MET A 1 3.56 11.63 10.94
N VAL A 2 3.39 10.79 9.92
CA VAL A 2 4.43 10.49 8.91
C VAL A 2 4.03 11.14 7.59
N ASN A 3 4.85 12.06 7.10
CA ASN A 3 4.64 12.75 5.83
C ASN A 3 5.65 12.26 4.78
N VAL A 4 5.17 11.92 3.58
CA VAL A 4 6.00 11.52 2.44
C VAL A 4 5.70 12.43 1.24
N PRO A 5 6.70 12.93 0.50
CA PRO A 5 6.46 13.78 -0.66
C PRO A 5 5.79 13.02 -1.80
N LYS A 6 4.97 13.72 -2.61
CA LYS A 6 4.32 13.18 -3.81
C LYS A 6 5.29 12.86 -4.95
N SER A 7 6.52 13.38 -4.88
CA SER A 7 7.60 13.13 -5.84
C SER A 7 8.89 12.76 -5.11
N ARG A 8 9.60 11.74 -5.60
CA ARG A 8 10.90 11.33 -5.04
C ARG A 8 11.84 10.87 -6.15
N ARG A 9 13.08 11.36 -6.17
CA ARG A 9 14.13 10.86 -7.07
C ARG A 9 14.70 9.55 -6.49
N THR A 10 14.69 8.48 -7.28
CA THR A 10 15.18 7.16 -6.87
C THR A 10 15.58 6.35 -8.10
N TYR A 11 16.38 5.31 -7.89
CA TYR A 11 16.83 4.42 -8.97
C TYR A 11 15.64 3.76 -9.68
N CYS A 12 15.64 3.84 -11.01
CA CYS A 12 14.69 3.14 -11.87
C CYS A 12 15.36 1.91 -12.49
N LYS A 13 14.80 0.71 -12.28
CA LYS A 13 15.36 -0.54 -12.84
C LYS A 13 15.36 -0.58 -14.37
N LYS A 14 14.36 0.04 -15.01
CA LYS A 14 14.22 0.06 -16.48
C LYS A 14 15.12 1.11 -17.13
N CYS A 15 15.18 2.33 -16.59
CA CYS A 15 16.08 3.39 -17.10
C CYS A 15 17.52 3.25 -16.62
N LYS A 16 17.81 2.32 -15.69
CA LYS A 16 19.10 2.09 -15.02
C LYS A 16 19.73 3.34 -14.39
N THR A 17 18.94 4.37 -14.11
CA THR A 17 19.40 5.68 -13.61
C THR A 17 18.42 6.26 -12.58
N HIS A 18 18.86 7.27 -11.85
CA HIS A 18 18.04 7.96 -10.83
C HIS A 18 17.09 8.97 -11.46
N LYS A 19 15.81 8.59 -11.54
CA LYS A 19 14.74 9.39 -12.14
C LYS A 19 13.70 9.82 -11.11
N VAL A 20 12.91 10.84 -11.45
CA VAL A 20 11.79 11.29 -10.63
C VAL A 20 10.68 10.24 -10.69
N HIS A 21 10.13 9.90 -9.53
CA HIS A 21 9.01 8.99 -9.41
C HIS A 21 7.83 9.69 -8.75
N LYS A 22 6.63 9.51 -9.33
CA LYS A 22 5.36 9.88 -8.71
C LYS A 22 5.03 8.87 -7.62
N VAL A 23 4.86 9.35 -6.41
CA VAL A 23 4.55 8.55 -5.23
C VAL A 23 3.04 8.53 -5.05
N THR A 24 2.48 7.33 -4.88
CA THR A 24 1.07 7.12 -4.53
C THR A 24 0.95 6.06 -3.45
N GLN A 25 -0.14 6.06 -2.69
CA GLN A 25 -0.40 4.98 -1.74
C GLN A 25 -0.95 3.75 -2.49
N TYR A 26 -0.40 2.57 -2.19
CA TYR A 26 -0.93 1.32 -2.71
C TYR A 26 -2.32 1.05 -2.12
N LYS A 27 -3.25 0.63 -2.99
CA LYS A 27 -4.57 0.10 -2.61
C LYS A 27 -4.69 -1.31 -3.13
N LYS A 28 -5.19 -2.23 -2.30
CA LYS A 28 -5.50 -3.60 -2.70
C LYS A 28 -6.67 -3.58 -3.69
N SER A 29 -6.50 -4.24 -4.84
CA SER A 29 -7.57 -4.40 -5.84
C SER A 29 -8.66 -5.36 -5.39
N LYS A 30 -9.81 -5.33 -6.08
CA LYS A 30 -10.90 -6.30 -5.93
C LYS A 30 -10.38 -7.72 -6.17
N GLU A 31 -10.90 -8.67 -5.41
CA GLU A 31 -10.58 -10.09 -5.59
C GLU A 31 -11.10 -10.62 -6.93
N ARG A 32 -10.32 -11.45 -7.62
CA ARG A 32 -10.70 -12.09 -8.88
C ARG A 32 -11.43 -13.41 -8.60
N SER A 33 -12.69 -13.52 -9.02
CA SER A 33 -13.52 -14.73 -8.85
C SER A 33 -12.96 -15.96 -9.57
N ALA A 34 -12.39 -15.77 -10.77
CA ALA A 34 -11.83 -16.84 -11.59
C ALA A 34 -10.50 -17.41 -11.06
N ALA A 35 -9.91 -16.83 -10.00
CA ALA A 35 -8.68 -17.35 -9.42
C ALA A 35 -8.88 -18.79 -8.92
N GLN A 36 -7.89 -19.66 -9.14
CA GLN A 36 -7.98 -21.08 -8.80
C GLN A 36 -8.35 -21.33 -7.33
N GLY A 37 -7.77 -20.55 -6.41
CA GLY A 37 -8.08 -20.64 -4.98
C GLY A 37 -9.53 -20.30 -4.65
N ARG A 38 -10.09 -19.27 -5.31
CA ARG A 38 -11.49 -18.87 -5.13
C ARG A 38 -12.44 -19.91 -5.71
N ARG A 39 -12.21 -20.38 -6.94
CA ARG A 39 -12.98 -21.49 -7.56
C ARG A 39 -13.00 -22.74 -6.68
N ARG A 40 -11.84 -23.10 -6.10
CA ARG A 40 -11.74 -24.24 -5.18
C ARG A 40 -12.52 -24.01 -3.88
N TYR A 41 -12.44 -22.80 -3.31
CA TYR A 41 -13.18 -22.42 -2.10
C TYR A 41 -14.69 -22.51 -2.32
N ASP A 42 -15.19 -21.91 -3.40
CA ASP A 42 -16.62 -21.90 -3.74
C ASP A 42 -17.14 -23.31 -4.01
N ARG A 43 -16.37 -24.14 -4.72
CA ARG A 43 -16.70 -25.56 -4.91
C ARG A 43 -16.76 -26.33 -3.58
N LYS A 44 -15.83 -26.07 -2.65
CA LYS A 44 -15.80 -26.71 -1.32
C LYS A 44 -16.91 -26.19 -0.40
N GLN A 45 -17.49 -25.03 -0.70
CA GLN A 45 -18.57 -24.42 0.07
C GLN A 45 -19.96 -24.81 -0.42
N LYS A 46 -20.07 -25.39 -1.61
CA LYS A 46 -21.36 -25.79 -2.20
C LYS A 46 -21.90 -27.05 -1.51
N GLY A 47 -23.22 -27.07 -1.25
CA GLY A 47 -23.91 -28.19 -0.62
C GLY A 47 -24.07 -28.02 0.89
N TYR A 48 -24.32 -29.12 1.59
CA TYR A 48 -24.48 -29.14 3.05
C TYR A 48 -23.12 -29.28 3.77
N GLY A 49 -23.09 -29.00 5.08
CA GLY A 49 -21.88 -29.11 5.91
C GLY A 49 -21.27 -27.79 6.39
N GLY A 50 -21.90 -26.66 6.06
CA GLY A 50 -21.56 -25.35 6.63
C GLY A 50 -20.20 -24.78 6.22
N GLN A 51 -19.56 -24.04 7.13
CA GLN A 51 -18.30 -23.35 6.86
C GLN A 51 -17.10 -24.32 6.83
N THR A 52 -16.45 -24.47 5.67
CA THR A 52 -15.44 -25.52 5.42
C THR A 52 -13.98 -25.05 5.53
N LYS A 53 -13.76 -23.76 5.86
CA LYS A 53 -12.44 -23.14 6.07
C LYS A 53 -12.47 -22.21 7.28
N PRO A 54 -11.38 -22.12 8.06
CA PRO A 54 -11.34 -21.34 9.29
C PRO A 54 -11.47 -19.84 9.00
N ILE A 55 -12.23 -19.14 9.86
CA ILE A 55 -12.35 -17.68 9.85
C ILE A 55 -11.49 -17.12 10.99
N PHE A 56 -10.55 -16.26 10.66
CA PHE A 56 -9.67 -15.65 11.66
C PHE A 56 -10.40 -14.54 12.45
N ARG A 57 -10.60 -14.74 13.76
CA ARG A 57 -11.31 -13.80 14.65
C ARG A 57 -10.40 -12.97 15.57
N LYS A 58 -9.20 -13.45 15.90
CA LYS A 58 -8.31 -12.84 16.93
C LYS A 58 -7.35 -11.78 16.37
N LYS A 59 -7.88 -10.68 15.81
CA LYS A 59 -7.04 -9.60 15.23
C LYS A 59 -6.40 -8.72 16.31
N ALA A 60 -5.07 -8.78 16.45
CA ALA A 60 -4.32 -7.97 17.43
C ALA A 60 -3.72 -6.67 16.86
N LYS A 61 -3.45 -6.59 15.55
CA LYS A 61 -2.75 -5.44 14.96
C LYS A 61 -3.72 -4.29 14.68
N THR A 62 -3.42 -3.11 15.23
CA THR A 62 -4.21 -1.87 15.06
C THR A 62 -3.83 -1.07 13.81
N THR A 63 -2.68 -1.36 13.21
CA THR A 63 -2.16 -0.65 12.03
C THR A 63 -1.82 -1.63 10.90
N LYS A 64 -1.46 -1.09 9.73
CA LYS A 64 -0.92 -1.85 8.58
C LYS A 64 0.42 -1.26 8.17
N LYS A 65 1.27 -2.04 7.47
CA LYS A 65 2.43 -1.48 6.78
C LYS A 65 1.93 -0.75 5.54
N ILE A 66 2.24 0.53 5.42
CA ILE A 66 1.87 1.33 4.25
C ILE A 66 2.86 1.02 3.14
N VAL A 67 2.34 0.74 1.94
CA VAL A 67 3.17 0.50 0.76
C VAL A 67 3.01 1.67 -0.19
N LEU A 68 4.14 2.24 -0.61
CA LEU A 68 4.19 3.29 -1.61
C LEU A 68 4.33 2.65 -3.00
N ARG A 69 3.50 3.08 -3.93
CA ARG A 69 3.62 2.78 -5.35
C ARG A 69 4.35 3.94 -6.01
N MET A 70 5.58 3.67 -6.44
CA MET A 70 6.48 4.61 -7.11
C MET A 70 6.39 4.37 -8.61
N GLU A 71 5.88 5.34 -9.37
CA GLU A 71 5.82 5.27 -10.84
C GLU A 71 6.88 6.20 -11.44
N CYS A 72 7.76 5.65 -12.29
CA CYS A 72 8.77 6.46 -12.99
C CYS A 72 8.10 7.41 -13.98
N SER A 73 8.51 8.68 -13.99
CA SER A 73 7.96 9.70 -14.90
C SER A 73 8.17 9.36 -16.37
N GLU A 74 9.33 8.80 -16.72
CA GLU A 74 9.75 8.48 -18.09
C GLU A 74 9.19 7.14 -18.58
N CYS A 75 9.67 6.02 -18.01
CA CYS A 75 9.35 4.69 -18.54
C CYS A 75 8.08 4.06 -17.95
N LYS A 76 7.37 4.77 -17.06
CA LYS A 76 6.15 4.33 -16.36
C LYS A 76 6.25 3.02 -15.57
N VAL A 77 7.47 2.50 -15.37
CA VAL A 77 7.68 1.32 -14.53
C VAL A 77 7.29 1.65 -13.09
N ARG A 78 6.63 0.69 -12.45
CA ARG A 78 6.12 0.83 -11.08
C ARG A 78 6.92 -0.08 -10.16
N LYS A 79 7.35 0.46 -9.01
CA LYS A 79 7.94 -0.34 -7.92
C LYS A 79 7.20 -0.08 -6.61
N GLN A 80 7.20 -1.06 -5.73
CA GLN A 80 6.54 -1.00 -4.44
C GLN A 80 7.57 -0.92 -3.32
N ILE A 81 7.38 0.02 -2.39
CA ILE A 81 8.28 0.20 -1.23
C ILE A 81 7.43 0.19 0.05
N PRO A 82 7.59 -0.82 0.94
CA PRO A 82 6.92 -0.83 2.22
C PRO A 82 7.59 0.14 3.21
N LEU A 83 6.79 0.81 4.02
CA LEU A 83 7.22 1.61 5.17
C LEU A 83 7.06 0.81 6.47
N LYS A 84 7.63 1.34 7.56
CA LYS A 84 7.32 0.92 8.93
C LYS A 84 5.84 1.22 9.24
N ARG A 85 5.30 0.57 10.28
CA ARG A 85 3.90 0.80 10.73
C ARG A 85 3.77 2.20 11.32
N CYS A 86 2.71 2.91 10.96
CA CYS A 86 2.36 4.21 11.53
C CYS A 86 0.84 4.29 11.73
N LYS A 87 0.39 5.13 12.67
CA LYS A 87 -1.04 5.40 12.92
C LYS A 87 -1.60 6.44 11.94
N HIS A 88 -0.87 7.54 11.76
CA HIS A 88 -1.24 8.63 10.85
C HIS A 88 -0.20 8.79 9.75
N PHE A 89 -0.66 8.75 8.50
CA PHE A 89 0.15 8.88 7.29
C PHE A 89 -0.50 9.88 6.35
N GLU A 90 0.31 10.77 5.82
CA GLU A 90 -0.08 11.78 4.85
C GLU A 90 0.90 11.78 3.67
N LEU A 91 0.39 12.14 2.50
CA LEU A 91 1.17 12.19 1.27
C LEU A 91 1.14 13.61 0.70
N GLY A 92 2.27 14.31 0.81
CA GLY A 92 2.42 15.70 0.40
C GLY A 92 1.74 16.69 1.33
N GLY A 93 1.79 16.43 2.64
CA GLY A 93 1.41 17.43 3.65
C GLY A 93 2.47 18.52 3.78
N ASP A 94 2.17 19.55 4.56
CA ASP A 94 3.06 20.68 4.73
C ASP A 94 4.37 20.31 5.44
N LYS A 95 5.45 20.96 5.01
CA LYS A 95 6.73 20.84 5.71
C LYS A 95 6.65 21.66 6.98
N LYS A 96 7.09 21.08 8.10
CA LYS A 96 7.23 21.80 9.36
C LYS A 96 8.17 22.99 9.17
N ARG A 97 7.71 24.19 9.54
CA ARG A 97 8.51 25.42 9.54
C ARG A 97 9.35 25.47 10.82
N LYS A 98 10.58 25.98 10.74
CA LYS A 98 11.48 26.12 11.89
C LYS A 98 11.18 27.43 12.61
N GLY A 99 11.11 27.41 13.94
CA GLY A 99 11.06 28.63 14.78
C GLY A 99 9.74 29.42 14.78
N GLN A 100 8.65 28.89 14.22
CA GLN A 100 7.35 29.56 14.31
C GLN A 100 6.66 29.22 15.64
N MET A 101 6.16 30.25 16.32
CA MET A 101 5.30 30.09 17.48
C MET A 101 3.99 29.43 17.03
N ILE A 102 3.60 28.36 17.73
CA ILE A 102 2.33 27.71 17.47
C ILE A 102 1.25 28.65 18.02
N GLN A 103 0.25 29.00 17.19
CA GLN A 103 -0.91 29.76 17.66
C GLN A 103 -1.73 28.87 18.60
N PHE A 104 -2.07 29.43 19.76
CA PHE A 104 -2.95 28.82 20.76
C PHE A 104 -4.40 29.18 20.47
#